data_AF-A0A5B7BKX3-F1
#
_entry.id   AF-A0A5B7BKX3-F1
#
_cell.length_a   1.000
_cell.length_b   1.000
_cell.length_c   1.000
_cell.angle_alpha   90.00
_cell.angle_beta   90.00
_cell.angle_gamma   90.00
#
_symmetry.space_group_name_H-M   'P 1'
#
loop_
_entity.id
_entity.type
_entity.pdbx_description
1 polymer ?
#
loop_
_entity_poly.entity_id
_entity_poly.type
_entity_poly.pdbx_seq_one_letter_code
_entity_poly.pdbx_strand_id
1 'polypeptide(L)'
;ERERERERDRVAMKRSPPIHGGTKAIRAGIMASIMVVFVGYLLMWVIMPTSVYRQTWSPKLLAKTNSTYFGRQGLTILLYTFPILFISALGCVYLHLGKKVSDNYNMESNLRKHEFSSWKRPVIIKGLGIVSWTELAFLIMFIALLVWTFSSFLHLFFSRITEFPMAREDKVWEAKMDIVALTLGIVGNVCLAFLFFPVTRGSSVLPLFGLTSEGSIKYHIWLGHMAMTLFTAHGLLYFIYWALTHRLSEGQLRYYHKFGSFTVLSSWAA
;
A
#
# COMPACT_ATOMS: atom_id res chain seq x y z
N GLU A 1 -10.49 -20.40 61.18
CA GLU A 1 -9.30 -19.96 60.39
C GLU A 1 -9.42 -20.23 58.90
N ARG A 2 -9.75 -21.46 58.47
CA ARG A 2 -9.89 -21.82 57.04
C ARG A 2 -10.86 -20.94 56.24
N GLU A 3 -11.95 -20.48 56.84
CA GLU A 3 -12.87 -19.56 56.17
C GLU A 3 -12.29 -18.15 56.00
N ARG A 4 -11.51 -17.68 56.98
CA ARG A 4 -10.84 -16.37 56.92
C ARG A 4 -9.68 -16.38 55.92
N GLU A 5 -9.02 -17.51 55.72
CA GLU A 5 -8.06 -17.71 54.61
C GLU A 5 -8.77 -17.68 53.26
N ARG A 6 -9.86 -18.43 53.09
CA ARG A 6 -10.65 -18.40 51.84
C ARG A 6 -11.19 -17.02 51.52
N GLU A 7 -11.56 -16.24 52.53
CA GLU A 7 -12.04 -14.87 52.36
C GLU A 7 -10.90 -13.91 52.00
N ARG A 8 -9.72 -14.07 52.60
CA ARG A 8 -8.50 -13.35 52.19
C ARG A 8 -8.09 -13.68 50.75
N ASP A 9 -8.17 -14.95 50.34
CA ASP A 9 -7.88 -15.38 48.98
C ASP A 9 -8.90 -14.82 47.97
N ARG A 10 -10.19 -14.79 48.33
CA ARG A 10 -11.24 -14.17 47.49
C ARG A 10 -11.04 -12.66 47.34
N VAL A 11 -10.65 -11.97 48.42
CA VAL A 11 -10.37 -10.53 48.37
C VAL A 11 -9.09 -10.24 47.58
N ALA A 12 -8.06 -11.08 47.68
CA ALA A 12 -6.84 -10.99 46.88
C ALA A 12 -7.12 -11.23 45.39
N MET A 13 -7.95 -12.22 45.04
CA MET A 13 -8.36 -12.49 43.66
C MET A 13 -9.20 -11.34 43.06
N LYS A 14 -10.00 -10.65 43.89
CA LYS A 14 -10.80 -9.47 43.47
C LYS A 14 -9.98 -8.19 43.33
N ARG A 15 -8.82 -8.09 44.00
CA ARG A 15 -7.90 -6.93 43.94
C ARG A 15 -6.90 -6.99 42.79
N SER A 16 -6.68 -8.16 42.19
CA SER A 16 -5.92 -8.29 40.95
C SER A 16 -6.71 -7.65 39.80
N PRO A 17 -6.19 -6.63 39.10
CA PRO A 17 -6.89 -6.06 37.95
C PRO A 17 -7.17 -7.19 36.95
N PRO A 18 -8.36 -7.26 36.33
CA PRO A 18 -8.66 -8.32 35.39
C PRO A 18 -7.69 -8.18 34.21
N ILE A 19 -6.69 -9.05 34.17
CA ILE A 19 -5.65 -9.13 33.13
C ILE A 19 -6.30 -9.17 31.73
N HIS A 20 -7.52 -9.70 31.65
CA HIS A 20 -8.38 -9.78 30.47
C HIS A 20 -8.95 -8.43 29.98
N GLY A 21 -9.16 -7.45 30.85
CA GLY A 21 -9.67 -6.12 30.47
C GLY A 21 -8.59 -5.26 29.81
N GLY A 22 -7.40 -5.22 30.43
CA GLY A 22 -6.25 -4.48 29.90
C GLY A 22 -5.77 -5.01 28.55
N THR A 23 -5.70 -6.34 28.37
CA THR A 23 -5.30 -6.95 27.08
C THR A 23 -6.30 -6.67 25.95
N LYS A 24 -7.61 -6.63 26.24
CA LYS A 24 -8.63 -6.23 25.26
C LYS A 24 -8.50 -4.76 24.85
N ALA A 25 -8.27 -3.86 25.79
CA ALA A 25 -8.05 -2.43 25.52
C ALA A 25 -6.78 -2.19 24.69
N ILE A 26 -5.66 -2.85 25.04
CA ILE A 26 -4.40 -2.80 24.29
C ILE A 26 -4.62 -3.30 22.85
N ARG A 27 -5.33 -4.42 22.69
CA ARG A 27 -5.65 -5.00 21.38
C ARG A 27 -6.51 -4.05 20.52
N ALA A 28 -7.49 -3.39 21.11
CA ALA A 28 -8.30 -2.37 20.42
C ALA A 28 -7.44 -1.16 20.01
N GLY A 29 -6.54 -0.72 20.89
CA GLY A 29 -5.58 0.35 20.58
C GLY A 29 -4.68 0.02 19.40
N ILE A 30 -4.10 -1.20 19.36
CA ILE A 30 -3.27 -1.65 18.23
C ILE A 30 -4.08 -1.67 16.93
N MET A 31 -5.32 -2.18 16.96
CA MET A 31 -6.20 -2.21 15.79
C MET A 31 -6.52 -0.80 15.27
N ALA A 32 -6.83 0.14 16.17
CA ALA A 32 -7.06 1.53 15.80
C ALA A 32 -5.81 2.16 15.14
N SER A 33 -4.62 1.92 15.70
CA SER A 33 -3.36 2.39 15.12
C SER A 33 -3.12 1.84 13.71
N ILE A 34 -3.34 0.54 13.50
CA ILE A 34 -3.21 -0.09 12.16
C ILE A 34 -4.17 0.57 11.16
N MET A 35 -5.43 0.78 11.56
CA MET A 35 -6.43 1.41 10.70
C MET A 35 -6.08 2.85 10.34
N VAL A 36 -5.59 3.64 11.31
CA VAL A 36 -5.14 5.02 11.07
C VAL A 36 -3.99 5.05 10.07
N VAL A 37 -2.98 4.19 10.26
CA VAL A 37 -1.83 4.11 9.33
C VAL A 37 -2.28 3.65 7.94
N PHE A 38 -3.17 2.66 7.85
CA PHE A 38 -3.67 2.17 6.57
C PHE A 38 -4.47 3.23 5.80
N VAL A 39 -5.39 3.93 6.47
CA VAL A 39 -6.16 5.02 5.86
C VAL A 39 -5.24 6.16 5.44
N GLY A 40 -4.30 6.57 6.31
CA GLY A 40 -3.28 7.56 5.97
C GLY A 40 -2.45 7.15 4.76
N TYR A 41 -2.11 5.88 4.65
CA TYR A 41 -1.37 5.32 3.52
C TYR A 41 -2.19 5.34 2.22
N LEU A 42 -3.48 5.00 2.25
CA LEU A 42 -4.35 5.13 1.08
C LEU A 42 -4.50 6.59 0.62
N LEU A 43 -4.72 7.52 1.56
CA LEU A 43 -4.78 8.95 1.27
C LEU A 43 -3.47 9.45 0.66
N MET A 44 -2.34 8.95 1.14
CA MET A 44 -1.02 9.26 0.60
C MET A 44 -0.95 8.91 -0.89
N TRP A 45 -1.41 7.72 -1.30
CA TRP A 45 -1.45 7.32 -2.71
C TRP A 45 -2.36 8.18 -3.59
N VAL A 46 -3.50 8.63 -3.06
CA VAL A 46 -4.43 9.51 -3.77
C VAL A 46 -3.83 10.90 -3.98
N ILE A 47 -3.13 11.43 -2.98
CA ILE A 47 -2.53 12.78 -3.01
C ILE A 47 -1.20 12.78 -3.76
N MET A 48 -0.43 11.69 -3.76
CA MET A 48 0.89 11.60 -4.38
C MET A 48 0.97 12.08 -5.85
N PRO A 49 0.02 11.76 -6.75
CA PRO A 49 0.10 12.23 -8.13
C PRO A 49 -0.33 13.70 -8.32
N THR A 50 -0.79 14.39 -7.27
CA THR A 50 -1.29 15.76 -7.35
C THR A 50 -0.16 16.81 -7.29
N SER A 51 -0.47 18.03 -7.71
CA SER A 51 0.43 19.18 -7.62
C SER A 51 0.80 19.52 -6.17
N VAL A 52 -0.15 19.36 -5.23
CA VAL A 52 0.05 19.62 -3.79
C VAL A 52 1.20 18.80 -3.24
N TYR A 53 1.19 17.49 -3.51
CA TYR A 53 2.27 16.62 -3.07
C TYR A 53 3.61 17.05 -3.65
N ARG A 54 3.66 17.31 -4.96
CA ARG A 54 4.90 17.61 -5.67
C ARG A 54 5.52 18.94 -5.28
N GLN A 55 4.71 19.99 -5.12
CA GLN A 55 5.19 21.35 -4.91
C GLN A 55 5.40 21.64 -3.42
N THR A 56 4.56 21.09 -2.54
CA THR A 56 4.57 21.44 -1.12
C THR A 56 5.12 20.33 -0.24
N TRP A 57 4.68 19.10 -0.42
CA TRP A 57 4.99 18.02 0.53
C TRP A 57 6.34 17.38 0.25
N SER A 58 6.58 16.98 -1.00
CA SER A 58 7.80 16.29 -1.42
C SER A 58 9.08 17.06 -1.03
N PRO A 59 9.22 18.39 -1.30
CA PRO A 59 10.42 19.13 -0.92
C PRO A 59 10.62 19.20 0.60
N LYS A 60 9.55 19.40 1.36
CA LYS A 60 9.59 19.45 2.84
C LYS A 60 9.95 18.09 3.45
N LEU A 61 9.40 17.01 2.88
CA LEU A 61 9.68 15.65 3.32
C LEU A 61 11.12 15.28 2.98
N LEU A 62 11.57 15.53 1.75
CA LEU A 62 12.97 15.33 1.32
C LEU A 62 13.95 16.05 2.24
N ALA A 63 13.72 17.32 2.57
CA ALA A 63 14.59 18.08 3.47
C ALA A 63 14.71 17.44 4.86
N LYS A 64 13.65 16.76 5.35
CA LYS A 64 13.64 16.08 6.64
C LYS A 64 14.18 14.65 6.58
N THR A 65 14.02 13.95 5.46
CA THR A 65 14.44 12.55 5.30
C THR A 65 15.83 12.39 4.71
N ASN A 66 16.38 13.45 4.10
CA ASN A 66 17.74 13.47 3.56
C ASN A 66 18.76 13.56 4.69
N SER A 67 18.99 12.41 5.34
CA SER A 67 19.97 12.22 6.40
C SER A 67 21.22 11.53 5.88
N THR A 68 22.30 11.57 6.65
CA THR A 68 23.57 10.90 6.32
C THR A 68 23.41 9.41 6.03
N TYR A 69 22.44 8.73 6.67
CA TYR A 69 22.25 7.28 6.57
C TYR A 69 21.29 6.84 5.46
N PHE A 70 20.20 7.59 5.25
CA PHE A 70 19.18 7.21 4.26
C PHE A 70 19.29 7.98 2.94
N GLY A 71 19.99 9.12 2.95
CA GLY A 71 20.20 9.98 1.79
C GLY A 71 18.92 10.30 1.02
N ARG A 72 19.05 10.36 -0.30
CA ARG A 72 17.95 10.66 -1.23
C ARG A 72 16.89 9.57 -1.31
N GLN A 73 17.23 8.33 -0.95
CA GLN A 73 16.32 7.18 -0.95
C GLN A 73 15.45 7.11 0.31
N GLY A 74 15.77 7.88 1.35
CA GLY A 74 15.04 7.87 2.63
C GLY A 74 13.55 8.13 2.49
N LEU A 75 13.16 9.06 1.61
CA LEU A 75 11.75 9.32 1.36
C LEU A 75 11.04 8.13 0.70
N THR A 76 11.71 7.44 -0.24
CA THR A 76 11.15 6.25 -0.89
C THR A 76 10.92 5.13 0.12
N ILE A 77 11.92 4.83 0.95
CA ILE A 77 11.83 3.77 1.96
C ILE A 77 10.73 4.09 2.97
N LEU A 78 10.66 5.36 3.42
CA LEU A 78 9.65 5.82 4.36
C LEU A 78 8.23 5.73 3.80
N LEU A 79 8.03 5.98 2.51
CA LEU A 79 6.70 5.94 1.91
C LEU A 79 6.29 4.55 1.47
N TYR A 80 7.19 3.79 0.84
CA TYR A 80 6.85 2.50 0.21
C TYR A 80 6.96 1.34 1.20
N THR A 81 7.99 1.33 2.05
CA THR A 81 8.35 0.14 2.84
C THR A 81 7.90 0.26 4.29
N PHE A 82 8.12 1.41 4.91
CA PHE A 82 7.86 1.62 6.34
C PHE A 82 6.40 1.34 6.76
N PRO A 83 5.35 1.85 6.06
CA PRO A 83 3.97 1.61 6.47
C PRO A 83 3.61 0.12 6.45
N ILE A 84 4.12 -0.61 5.47
CA ILE A 84 3.89 -2.05 5.31
C ILE A 84 4.56 -2.83 6.45
N LEU A 85 5.82 -2.55 6.73
CA LEU A 85 6.55 -3.20 7.82
C LEU A 85 5.93 -2.88 9.18
N PHE A 86 5.50 -1.63 9.38
CA PHE A 86 4.86 -1.19 10.61
C PHE A 86 3.53 -1.92 10.86
N ILE A 87 2.66 -1.99 9.85
CA ILE A 87 1.40 -2.75 9.91
C ILE A 87 1.66 -4.22 10.18
N SER A 88 2.66 -4.82 9.52
CA SER A 88 3.06 -6.22 9.72
C SER A 88 3.48 -6.49 11.17
N ALA A 89 4.38 -5.65 11.71
CA ALA A 89 4.88 -5.79 13.08
C ALA A 89 3.75 -5.65 14.12
N LEU A 90 2.89 -4.64 13.97
CA LEU A 90 1.72 -4.46 14.84
C LEU A 90 0.72 -5.61 14.71
N GLY A 91 0.50 -6.12 13.50
CA GLY A 91 -0.33 -7.30 13.27
C GLY A 91 0.19 -8.52 14.05
N CYS A 92 1.51 -8.76 14.02
CA CYS A 92 2.13 -9.86 14.75
C CYS A 92 1.89 -9.75 16.27
N VAL A 93 2.07 -8.54 16.83
CA VAL A 93 1.80 -8.27 18.25
C VAL A 93 0.31 -8.46 18.58
N TYR A 94 -0.58 -7.97 17.73
CA TYR A 94 -2.03 -8.11 17.88
C TYR A 94 -2.47 -9.58 17.95
N LEU A 95 -1.95 -10.43 17.04
CA LEU A 95 -2.25 -11.85 17.06
C LEU A 95 -1.66 -12.58 18.26
N HIS A 96 -0.43 -12.25 18.64
CA HIS A 96 0.20 -12.86 19.81
C HIS A 96 -0.59 -12.57 21.09
N LEU A 97 -1.05 -11.33 21.27
CA LEU A 97 -1.96 -10.94 22.36
C LEU A 97 -3.31 -11.67 22.27
N GLY A 98 -3.84 -11.86 21.06
CA GLY A 98 -5.09 -12.59 20.82
C GLY A 98 -5.03 -14.06 21.24
N LYS A 99 -3.93 -14.76 20.92
CA LYS A 99 -3.72 -16.17 21.30
C LYS A 99 -3.70 -16.34 22.83
N LYS A 100 -3.02 -15.43 23.53
CA LYS A 100 -2.95 -15.41 25.01
C LYS A 100 -4.32 -15.18 25.68
N VAL A 101 -5.26 -14.55 24.99
CA VAL A 101 -6.64 -14.32 25.48
C VAL A 101 -7.58 -15.47 25.10
N SER A 102 -7.36 -16.16 23.97
CA SER A 102 -8.22 -17.26 23.50
C SER A 102 -8.01 -18.58 24.23
N ASP A 103 -6.87 -18.77 24.89
CA ASP A 103 -6.57 -20.02 25.63
C ASP A 103 -7.45 -20.21 26.88
N ASN A 104 -8.35 -19.27 27.23
CA ASN A 104 -9.19 -19.37 28.43
C ASN A 104 -10.70 -19.16 28.24
N TYR A 105 -11.18 -18.85 27.02
CA TYR A 105 -12.61 -18.71 26.75
C TYR A 105 -12.95 -19.22 25.35
N ASN A 106 -13.02 -20.55 25.23
CA ASN A 106 -13.92 -21.15 24.25
C ASN A 106 -15.34 -20.73 24.64
N MET A 107 -16.06 -20.11 23.70
CA MET A 107 -17.49 -19.74 23.77
C MET A 107 -17.81 -18.23 23.90
N GLU A 108 -17.34 -17.37 22.98
CA GLU A 108 -18.15 -16.18 22.63
C GLU A 108 -17.77 -15.51 21.30
N SER A 109 -17.85 -16.24 20.18
CA SER A 109 -17.71 -15.63 18.84
C SER A 109 -18.95 -15.81 17.97
N ASN A 110 -20.13 -16.06 18.57
CA ASN A 110 -21.38 -16.26 17.84
C ASN A 110 -22.30 -15.03 17.78
N LEU A 111 -21.97 -13.91 18.46
CA LEU A 111 -22.87 -12.75 18.51
C LEU A 111 -22.63 -11.68 17.41
N ARG A 112 -21.63 -11.84 16.55
CA ARG A 112 -21.34 -10.92 15.42
C ARG A 112 -21.40 -11.58 14.04
N LYS A 113 -21.87 -12.83 13.96
CA LYS A 113 -21.88 -13.61 12.71
C LYS A 113 -23.10 -13.37 11.81
N HIS A 114 -24.15 -12.71 12.29
CA HIS A 114 -25.42 -12.73 11.55
C HIS A 114 -25.61 -11.60 10.51
N GLU A 115 -24.99 -10.42 10.67
CA GLU A 115 -25.29 -9.29 9.77
C GLU A 115 -24.37 -9.18 8.53
N PHE A 116 -23.18 -9.78 8.55
CA PHE A 116 -22.28 -9.83 7.39
C PHE A 116 -22.46 -11.08 6.51
N SER A 117 -23.49 -11.90 6.78
CA SER A 117 -23.75 -13.16 6.08
C SER A 117 -24.06 -12.96 4.59
N SER A 118 -24.73 -11.86 4.22
CA SER A 118 -25.11 -11.62 2.82
C SER A 118 -23.93 -11.19 1.93
N TRP A 119 -22.89 -10.57 2.50
CA TRP A 119 -21.69 -10.12 1.75
C TRP A 119 -20.64 -11.22 1.53
N LYS A 120 -20.74 -12.34 2.26
CA LYS A 120 -19.87 -13.50 2.07
C LYS A 120 -20.37 -14.47 0.99
N ARG A 121 -21.47 -14.14 0.29
CA ARG A 121 -21.99 -15.00 -0.77
C ARG A 121 -20.96 -15.13 -1.89
N PRO A 122 -20.53 -16.36 -2.22
CA PRO A 122 -19.56 -16.60 -3.28
C PRO A 122 -20.19 -16.28 -4.64
N VAL A 123 -19.58 -15.38 -5.39
CA VAL A 123 -19.88 -15.19 -6.80
C VAL A 123 -18.98 -16.14 -7.58
N ILE A 124 -19.60 -17.09 -8.28
CA ILE A 124 -18.87 -18.03 -9.14
C ILE A 124 -18.76 -17.37 -10.50
N ILE A 125 -17.59 -16.86 -10.83
CA ILE A 125 -17.28 -16.36 -12.17
C ILE A 125 -16.49 -17.47 -12.88
N LYS A 126 -17.04 -18.00 -13.99
CA LYS A 126 -16.37 -19.05 -14.79
C LYS A 126 -14.97 -18.55 -15.19
N GLY A 127 -13.93 -19.24 -14.74
CA GLY A 127 -12.51 -18.92 -15.01
C GLY A 127 -11.75 -18.19 -13.90
N LEU A 128 -12.43 -17.57 -12.93
CA LEU A 128 -11.81 -16.74 -11.87
C LEU A 128 -11.92 -17.35 -10.45
N GLY A 129 -12.56 -18.52 -10.32
CA GLY A 129 -12.79 -19.19 -9.04
C GLY A 129 -13.95 -18.57 -8.24
N ILE A 130 -14.14 -19.06 -7.01
CA ILE A 130 -15.12 -18.51 -6.07
C ILE A 130 -14.62 -17.16 -5.56
N VAL A 131 -15.23 -16.05 -5.95
CA VAL A 131 -14.82 -14.69 -5.56
C VAL A 131 -15.94 -14.02 -4.75
N SER A 132 -15.62 -13.38 -3.63
CA SER A 132 -16.60 -12.60 -2.86
C SER A 132 -16.86 -11.24 -3.52
N TRP A 133 -18.08 -10.70 -3.38
CA TRP A 133 -18.40 -9.32 -3.76
C TRP A 133 -17.45 -8.28 -3.17
N THR A 134 -16.97 -8.52 -1.95
CA THR A 134 -16.02 -7.63 -1.26
C THR A 134 -14.66 -7.62 -1.96
N GLU A 135 -14.14 -8.79 -2.34
CA GLU A 135 -12.88 -8.94 -3.09
C GLU A 135 -12.96 -8.24 -4.45
N LEU A 136 -14.08 -8.37 -5.15
CA LEU A 136 -14.31 -7.69 -6.42
C LEU A 136 -14.37 -6.15 -6.24
N ALA A 137 -15.05 -5.67 -5.20
CA ALA A 137 -15.12 -4.24 -4.90
C ALA A 137 -13.73 -3.65 -4.59
N PHE A 138 -12.89 -4.36 -3.82
CA PHE A 138 -11.51 -3.96 -3.56
C PHE A 138 -10.67 -3.93 -4.85
N LEU A 139 -10.83 -4.92 -5.73
CA LEU A 139 -10.14 -4.94 -7.03
C LEU A 139 -10.54 -3.75 -7.90
N ILE A 140 -11.84 -3.45 -8.02
CA ILE A 140 -12.33 -2.32 -8.81
C ILE A 140 -11.83 -0.99 -8.24
N MET A 141 -11.89 -0.81 -6.92
CA MET A 141 -11.37 0.39 -6.26
C MET A 141 -9.87 0.55 -6.50
N PHE A 142 -9.11 -0.55 -6.48
CA PHE A 142 -7.68 -0.52 -6.76
C PHE A 142 -7.38 -0.13 -8.22
N ILE A 143 -8.11 -0.69 -9.19
CA ILE A 143 -8.01 -0.30 -10.60
C ILE A 143 -8.34 1.19 -10.76
N ALA A 144 -9.37 1.70 -10.09
CA ALA A 144 -9.70 3.12 -10.09
C ALA A 144 -8.55 3.99 -9.54
N LEU A 145 -7.85 3.54 -8.49
CA LEU A 145 -6.65 4.20 -7.98
C LEU A 145 -5.51 4.21 -9.01
N LEU A 146 -5.30 3.11 -9.74
CA LEU A 146 -4.29 3.06 -10.82
C LEU A 146 -4.64 4.01 -11.96
N VAL A 147 -5.90 4.05 -12.40
CA VAL A 147 -6.34 4.98 -13.45
C VAL A 147 -6.22 6.43 -12.98
N TRP A 148 -6.60 6.73 -11.73
CA TRP A 148 -6.46 8.04 -11.12
C TRP A 148 -5.00 8.50 -11.09
N THR A 149 -4.10 7.65 -10.59
CA THR A 149 -2.67 7.96 -10.49
C THR A 149 -2.05 8.16 -11.87
N PHE A 150 -2.35 7.28 -12.82
CA PHE A 150 -1.89 7.40 -14.20
C PHE A 150 -2.36 8.71 -14.86
N SER A 151 -3.66 8.99 -14.80
CA SER A 151 -4.27 10.18 -15.42
C SER A 151 -3.74 11.47 -14.79
N SER A 152 -3.62 11.50 -13.46
CA SER A 152 -3.13 12.66 -12.72
C SER A 152 -1.66 12.95 -13.04
N PHE A 153 -0.82 11.91 -13.14
CA PHE A 153 0.58 12.09 -13.55
C PHE A 153 0.68 12.57 -15.00
N LEU A 154 -0.07 11.99 -15.93
CA LEU A 154 -0.08 12.45 -17.32
C LEU A 154 -0.51 13.91 -17.42
N HIS A 155 -1.58 14.31 -16.74
CA HIS A 155 -2.05 15.69 -16.74
C HIS A 155 -0.98 16.64 -16.19
N LEU A 156 -0.33 16.28 -15.09
CA LEU A 156 0.74 17.07 -14.46
C LEU A 156 2.02 17.18 -15.32
N PHE A 157 2.34 16.13 -16.07
CA PHE A 157 3.53 16.13 -16.94
C PHE A 157 3.28 16.80 -18.28
N PHE A 158 2.10 16.60 -18.88
CA PHE A 158 1.73 17.24 -20.14
C PHE A 158 1.51 18.75 -20.00
N SER A 159 0.83 19.20 -18.93
CA SER A 159 0.71 20.65 -18.65
C SER A 159 2.07 21.34 -18.60
N ARG A 160 3.07 20.69 -17.99
CA ARG A 160 4.43 21.20 -17.97
C ARG A 160 5.13 21.22 -19.33
N ILE A 161 4.90 20.27 -20.22
CA ILE A 161 5.46 20.38 -21.58
C ILE A 161 4.83 21.55 -22.33
N THR A 162 3.51 21.71 -22.23
CA THR A 162 2.80 22.79 -22.92
C THR A 162 3.31 24.18 -22.50
N GLU A 163 3.76 24.33 -21.25
CA GLU A 163 4.34 25.57 -20.73
C GLU A 163 5.79 25.84 -21.16
N PHE A 164 6.55 24.83 -21.62
CA PHE A 164 7.93 25.00 -22.11
C PHE A 164 8.00 24.92 -23.64
N PRO A 165 7.99 26.05 -24.37
CA PRO A 165 7.97 26.09 -25.84
C PRO A 165 9.29 25.70 -26.51
N MET A 166 10.19 24.98 -25.82
CA MET A 166 11.47 24.51 -26.38
C MET A 166 11.32 23.25 -27.26
N ALA A 167 10.14 22.64 -27.32
CA ALA A 167 9.86 21.52 -28.20
C ALA A 167 9.55 22.03 -29.61
N ARG A 168 10.57 22.00 -30.46
CA ARG A 168 10.43 21.97 -31.91
C ARG A 168 9.36 20.90 -32.26
N GLU A 169 8.38 21.20 -33.13
CA GLU A 169 7.17 20.36 -33.35
C GLU A 169 7.50 18.88 -33.63
N ASP A 170 8.65 18.63 -34.26
CA ASP A 170 9.21 17.32 -34.59
C ASP A 170 9.51 16.44 -33.35
N LYS A 171 9.69 17.03 -32.16
CA LYS A 171 10.06 16.32 -30.92
C LYS A 171 8.94 16.18 -29.90
N VAL A 172 7.75 16.69 -30.19
CA VAL A 172 6.61 16.66 -29.25
C VAL A 172 6.15 15.22 -29.01
N TRP A 173 6.15 14.38 -30.04
CA TRP A 173 5.73 12.98 -29.91
C TRP A 173 6.75 12.16 -29.09
N GLU A 174 8.05 12.42 -29.25
CA GLU A 174 9.13 11.79 -28.46
C GLU A 174 8.94 12.08 -26.96
N ALA A 175 8.73 13.35 -26.61
CA ALA A 175 8.52 13.76 -25.22
C ALA A 175 7.24 13.17 -24.61
N LYS A 176 6.16 13.07 -25.40
CA LYS A 176 4.91 12.43 -24.95
C LYS A 176 5.10 10.94 -24.70
N MET A 177 5.81 10.23 -25.58
CA MET A 177 6.09 8.79 -25.43
C MET A 177 6.96 8.51 -24.20
N ASP A 178 8.02 9.30 -23.96
CA ASP A 178 8.87 9.16 -22.78
C ASP A 178 8.06 9.37 -21.48
N ILE A 179 7.18 10.37 -21.44
CA ILE A 179 6.32 10.60 -20.26
C ILE A 179 5.34 9.46 -20.03
N VAL A 180 4.70 8.94 -21.09
CA VAL A 180 3.77 7.82 -20.95
C VAL A 180 4.51 6.59 -20.45
N ALA A 181 5.67 6.27 -21.03
CA ALA A 181 6.52 5.16 -20.61
C ALA A 181 6.95 5.32 -19.14
N LEU A 182 7.47 6.49 -18.76
CA LEU A 182 7.86 6.79 -17.38
C LEU A 182 6.69 6.67 -16.40
N THR A 183 5.51 7.17 -16.79
CA THR A 183 4.32 7.15 -15.95
C THR A 183 3.83 5.72 -15.70
N LEU A 184 3.89 4.84 -16.70
CA LEU A 184 3.58 3.41 -16.52
C LEU A 184 4.50 2.75 -15.49
N GLY A 185 5.81 3.07 -15.50
CA GLY A 185 6.75 2.58 -14.50
C GLY A 185 6.43 3.10 -13.09
N ILE A 186 6.10 4.39 -12.96
CA ILE A 186 5.70 5.00 -11.68
C ILE A 186 4.41 4.35 -11.13
N VAL A 187 3.42 4.12 -11.98
CA VAL A 187 2.16 3.45 -11.58
C VAL A 187 2.43 1.97 -11.26
N GLY A 188 3.33 1.31 -11.99
CA GLY A 188 3.81 -0.04 -11.66
C GLY A 188 4.41 -0.13 -10.26
N ASN A 189 5.13 0.90 -9.80
CA ASN A 189 5.66 0.96 -8.43
C ASN A 189 4.55 1.01 -7.37
N VAL A 190 3.39 1.61 -7.67
CA VAL A 190 2.20 1.55 -6.80
C VAL A 190 1.78 0.09 -6.65
N CYS A 191 1.67 -0.66 -7.76
CA CYS A 191 1.35 -2.09 -7.71
C CYS A 191 2.36 -2.89 -6.89
N LEU A 192 3.67 -2.63 -7.05
CA LEU A 192 4.71 -3.28 -6.24
C LEU A 192 4.55 -3.00 -4.75
N ALA A 193 4.26 -1.76 -4.37
CA ALA A 193 4.07 -1.42 -2.96
C ALA A 193 2.93 -2.23 -2.33
N PHE A 194 1.80 -2.36 -3.03
CA PHE A 194 0.68 -3.17 -2.55
C PHE A 194 0.95 -4.68 -2.62
N LEU A 195 1.86 -5.12 -3.50
CA LEU A 195 2.29 -6.51 -3.64
C LEU A 195 3.09 -6.98 -2.42
N PHE A 196 3.89 -6.08 -1.84
CA PHE A 196 4.68 -6.34 -0.64
C PHE A 196 3.89 -6.34 0.65
N PHE A 197 2.59 -6.00 0.61
CA PHE A 197 1.73 -6.21 1.77
C PHE A 197 1.79 -7.71 2.13
N PRO A 198 2.14 -8.08 3.37
CA PRO A 198 2.48 -9.47 3.71
C PRO A 198 1.25 -10.37 3.60
N VAL A 199 1.17 -11.06 2.47
CA VAL A 199 0.10 -12.00 2.06
C VAL A 199 0.54 -13.46 2.26
N THR A 200 1.63 -13.69 2.99
CA THR A 200 2.08 -15.07 3.25
C THR A 200 1.03 -15.83 4.08
N ARG A 201 0.84 -17.10 3.74
CA ARG A 201 -0.11 -18.02 4.39
C ARG A 201 0.23 -18.09 5.90
N GLY A 202 -0.62 -17.50 6.75
CA GLY A 202 -0.36 -17.37 8.20
C GLY A 202 0.12 -15.99 8.67
N SER A 203 0.23 -15.01 7.76
CA SER A 203 0.49 -13.61 8.10
C SER A 203 -0.60 -13.06 9.02
N SER A 204 -0.16 -12.23 9.96
CA SER A 204 -0.99 -11.68 11.01
C SER A 204 -2.08 -10.72 10.54
N VAL A 205 -1.97 -10.30 9.29
CA VAL A 205 -2.84 -9.32 8.66
C VAL A 205 -4.10 -9.95 8.05
N LEU A 206 -4.05 -11.22 7.63
CA LEU A 206 -5.22 -11.92 7.05
C LEU A 206 -6.39 -12.04 8.05
N PRO A 207 -6.18 -12.50 9.30
CA PRO A 207 -7.25 -12.56 10.30
C PRO A 207 -7.74 -11.17 10.73
N LEU A 208 -6.92 -10.12 10.55
CA LEU A 208 -7.25 -8.74 10.94
C LEU A 208 -8.37 -8.15 10.07
N PHE A 209 -8.35 -8.46 8.76
CA PHE A 209 -9.36 -8.01 7.80
C PHE A 209 -10.46 -9.04 7.53
N GLY A 210 -10.40 -10.21 8.18
CA GLY A 210 -11.39 -11.27 8.01
C GLY A 210 -11.39 -11.93 6.63
N LEU A 211 -10.30 -11.78 5.87
CA LEU A 211 -10.11 -12.38 4.56
C LEU A 211 -9.64 -13.83 4.69
N THR A 212 -10.09 -14.69 3.78
CA THR A 212 -9.62 -16.08 3.71
C THR A 212 -8.21 -16.12 3.12
N SER A 213 -7.44 -17.16 3.47
CA SER A 213 -6.13 -17.39 2.84
C SER A 213 -6.23 -17.56 1.32
N GLU A 214 -7.37 -18.07 0.85
CA GLU A 214 -7.65 -18.22 -0.58
C GLU A 214 -7.84 -16.86 -1.28
N GLY A 215 -8.60 -15.94 -0.69
CA GLY A 215 -8.81 -14.59 -1.22
C GLY A 215 -7.50 -13.79 -1.33
N SER A 216 -6.62 -13.96 -0.33
CA SER A 216 -5.32 -13.29 -0.32
C SER A 216 -4.40 -13.77 -1.45
N ILE A 217 -4.39 -15.07 -1.74
CA ILE A 217 -3.62 -15.63 -2.86
C ILE A 217 -4.14 -15.08 -4.20
N LYS A 218 -5.47 -15.04 -4.39
CA LYS A 218 -6.10 -14.48 -5.60
C LYS A 218 -5.74 -13.01 -5.79
N TYR A 219 -5.84 -12.21 -4.73
CA TYR A 219 -5.41 -10.81 -4.73
C TYR A 219 -3.97 -10.66 -5.21
N HIS A 220 -3.05 -11.45 -4.65
CA HIS A 220 -1.63 -11.35 -5.00
C HIS A 220 -1.36 -11.74 -6.46
N ILE A 221 -2.05 -12.76 -6.97
CA ILE A 221 -1.99 -13.15 -8.39
C ILE A 221 -2.50 -12.02 -9.28
N TRP A 222 -3.67 -11.44 -8.98
CA TRP A 222 -4.23 -10.33 -9.77
C TRP A 222 -3.32 -9.10 -9.76
N LEU A 223 -2.79 -8.75 -8.59
CA LEU A 223 -1.86 -7.63 -8.46
C LEU A 223 -0.55 -7.87 -9.18
N GLY A 224 -0.03 -9.11 -9.12
CA GLY A 224 1.13 -9.54 -9.88
C GLY A 224 0.91 -9.42 -11.40
N HIS A 225 -0.25 -9.84 -11.90
CA HIS A 225 -0.59 -9.66 -13.32
C HIS A 225 -0.67 -8.18 -13.72
N MET A 226 -1.34 -7.34 -12.91
CA MET A 226 -1.41 -5.90 -13.17
C MET A 226 -0.02 -5.25 -13.19
N ALA A 227 0.85 -5.59 -12.23
CA ALA A 227 2.23 -5.12 -12.19
C ALA A 227 3.00 -5.57 -13.43
N MET A 228 2.92 -6.85 -13.80
CA MET A 228 3.61 -7.39 -14.98
C MET A 228 3.17 -6.69 -16.26
N THR A 229 1.86 -6.47 -16.45
CA THR A 229 1.33 -5.74 -17.62
C THR A 229 1.87 -4.30 -17.68
N LEU A 230 1.88 -3.58 -16.56
CA LEU A 230 2.39 -2.20 -16.51
C LEU A 230 3.89 -2.12 -16.81
N PHE A 231 4.70 -2.99 -16.21
CA PHE A 231 6.15 -3.01 -16.45
C PHE A 231 6.50 -3.50 -17.86
N THR A 232 5.74 -4.46 -18.39
CA THR A 232 5.91 -4.90 -19.79
C THR A 232 5.58 -3.77 -20.75
N ALA A 233 4.48 -3.04 -20.53
CA ALA A 233 4.12 -1.89 -21.33
C ALA A 233 5.14 -0.75 -21.22
N HIS A 234 5.63 -0.47 -20.01
CA HIS A 234 6.74 0.48 -19.77
C HIS A 234 7.99 0.11 -20.59
N GLY A 235 8.45 -1.15 -20.49
CA GLY A 235 9.62 -1.63 -21.23
C GLY A 235 9.41 -1.63 -22.74
N LEU A 236 8.23 -2.04 -23.21
CA LEU A 236 7.89 -2.06 -24.64
C LEU A 236 7.86 -0.65 -25.24
N LEU A 237 7.29 0.34 -24.54
CA LEU A 237 7.28 1.71 -25.00
C LEU A 237 8.70 2.30 -25.08
N TYR A 238 9.56 2.01 -24.09
CA TYR A 238 10.97 2.41 -24.15
C TYR A 238 11.72 1.73 -25.30
N PHE A 239 11.46 0.44 -25.52
CA PHE A 239 12.04 -0.30 -26.64
C PHE A 239 11.65 0.32 -27.99
N ILE A 240 10.37 0.62 -28.20
CA ILE A 240 9.87 1.29 -29.41
C ILE A 240 10.49 2.68 -29.53
N TYR A 241 10.53 3.46 -28.45
CA TYR A 241 11.12 4.79 -28.43
C TYR A 241 12.60 4.76 -28.86
N TRP A 242 13.39 3.82 -28.33
CA TRP A 242 14.80 3.66 -28.71
C TRP A 242 14.97 3.19 -30.16
N ALA A 243 14.11 2.27 -30.61
CA ALA A 243 14.14 1.78 -31.99
C ALA A 243 13.88 2.90 -33.01
N LEU A 244 13.01 3.86 -32.69
CA LEU A 244 12.62 4.95 -33.59
C LEU A 244 13.56 6.17 -33.53
N THR A 245 14.15 6.47 -32.37
CA THR A 245 14.95 7.70 -32.18
C THR A 245 16.43 7.51 -32.46
N HIS A 246 16.94 6.26 -32.52
CA HIS A 246 18.34 5.89 -32.77
C HIS A 246 19.38 6.68 -31.94
N ARG A 247 18.96 7.33 -30.85
CA ARG A 247 19.78 8.18 -30.00
C ARG A 247 19.41 7.93 -28.55
N LEU A 248 20.39 7.48 -27.78
CA LEU A 248 20.40 7.62 -26.33
C LEU A 248 20.56 9.11 -26.02
N SER A 249 19.49 9.89 -26.12
CA SER A 249 19.61 11.35 -26.14
C SER A 249 20.17 11.88 -24.80
N GLU A 250 21.34 12.53 -24.85
CA GLU A 250 21.94 13.27 -23.72
C GLU A 250 20.99 14.36 -23.16
N GLY A 251 19.97 14.75 -23.94
CA GLY A 251 18.89 15.64 -23.50
C GLY A 251 18.04 15.05 -22.37
N GLN A 252 17.83 13.73 -22.35
CA GLN A 252 17.07 13.06 -21.28
C GLN A 252 17.78 13.19 -19.93
N LEU A 253 19.09 12.96 -19.84
CA LEU A 253 19.84 13.04 -18.57
C LEU A 253 19.75 14.44 -17.92
N ARG A 254 19.80 15.51 -18.73
CA ARG A 254 19.69 16.89 -18.23
C ARG A 254 18.26 17.25 -17.82
N TYR A 255 17.26 16.69 -18.51
CA TYR A 255 15.84 16.80 -18.14
C TYR A 255 15.53 16.00 -16.86
N TYR A 256 16.01 14.75 -16.76
CA TYR A 256 15.93 13.88 -15.58
C TYR A 256 16.70 14.42 -14.38
N HIS A 257 17.77 15.19 -14.54
CA HIS A 257 18.43 15.83 -13.40
C HIS A 257 17.55 16.95 -12.77
N LYS A 258 16.85 17.71 -13.62
CA LYS A 258 15.91 18.76 -13.20
C LYS A 258 14.57 18.17 -12.71
N PHE A 259 14.07 17.10 -13.33
CA PHE A 259 12.82 16.41 -12.99
C PHE A 259 12.96 15.35 -11.89
N GLY A 260 14.07 14.60 -11.86
CA GLY A 260 14.44 13.61 -10.85
C GLY A 260 14.86 14.22 -9.51
N SER A 261 15.05 15.55 -9.46
CA SER A 261 15.01 16.31 -8.20
C SER A 261 13.60 16.48 -7.64
N PHE A 262 12.56 16.26 -8.44
CA PHE A 262 11.15 16.26 -8.02
C PHE A 262 10.50 14.86 -7.95
N THR A 263 11.04 13.87 -8.68
CA THR A 263 10.67 12.46 -8.54
C THR A 263 11.72 11.71 -7.75
N VAL A 264 11.49 11.55 -6.45
CA VAL A 264 12.12 10.53 -5.59
C VAL A 264 12.02 9.11 -6.17
N LEU A 265 11.15 8.91 -7.17
CA LEU A 265 10.93 7.67 -7.91
C LEU A 265 11.89 7.41 -9.08
N SER A 266 12.68 8.40 -9.52
CA SER A 266 13.65 8.17 -10.61
C SER A 266 14.89 7.41 -10.15
N SER A 267 15.08 7.19 -8.84
CA SER A 267 16.19 6.43 -8.28
C SER A 267 16.15 4.93 -8.58
N TRP A 268 15.11 4.46 -9.27
CA TRP A 268 14.97 3.07 -9.73
C TRP A 268 15.02 2.92 -11.26
N ALA A 269 15.14 4.03 -12.00
CA ALA A 269 15.18 4.06 -13.47
C ALA A 269 16.55 4.49 -14.02
N ALA A 270 17.60 4.45 -13.19
CA ALA A 270 18.98 4.73 -13.55
C ALA A 270 19.89 3.59 -13.07
#